data_AF-A0A4P9Y637-F1
#
_entry.id   AF-A0A4P9Y637-F1
#
_cell.length_a   1.000
_cell.length_b   1.000
_cell.length_c   1.000
_cell.angle_alpha   90.00
_cell.angle_beta   90.00
_cell.angle_gamma   90.00
#
_symmetry.space_group_name_H-M   'P 1'
#
loop_
_entity.id
_entity.type
_entity.pdbx_description
1 polymer ?
#
loop_
_entity_poly.entity_id
_entity_poly.type
_entity_poly.pdbx_seq_one_letter_code
_entity_poly.pdbx_strand_id
1 'polypeptide(L)'
;EKKKANSIGQGPFKFSHVSLERDGVIAESNVPETRRANIYFNIRSPLPGTFIISLHYKGRDKAILEMDLKLDDLLEKQQDGVQMLDLEYVHLNVGKLIHLLNRTFNKR
;
A
#
# COMPACT_ATOMS: atom_id res chain seq x y z
N GLU A 1 -27.45 -14.17 15.79
CA GLU A 1 -26.46 -13.21 16.32
C GLU A 1 -25.23 -13.16 15.42
N LYS A 2 -24.75 -11.98 15.01
CA LYS A 2 -23.38 -11.80 14.48
C LYS A 2 -22.79 -10.54 15.12
N LYS A 3 -21.78 -10.76 15.96
CA LYS A 3 -21.15 -9.80 16.86
C LYS A 3 -20.56 -8.62 16.08
N LYS A 4 -20.94 -7.40 16.47
CA LYS A 4 -20.19 -6.16 16.20
C LYS A 4 -18.84 -6.27 16.92
N ALA A 5 -17.74 -6.31 16.17
CA ALA A 5 -16.41 -6.09 16.72
C ALA A 5 -16.01 -4.64 16.41
N ASN A 6 -16.10 -3.77 17.42
CA ASN A 6 -15.52 -2.43 17.39
C ASN A 6 -13.99 -2.56 17.25
N SER A 7 -13.51 -2.57 16.02
CA SER A 7 -12.15 -2.20 15.66
C SER A 7 -12.32 -1.16 14.59
N ILE A 8 -12.16 0.12 14.95
CA ILE A 8 -12.29 1.22 13.99
C ILE A 8 -11.02 1.18 13.12
N GLY A 9 -10.97 0.23 12.20
CA GLY A 9 -9.93 0.17 11.18
C GLY A 9 -9.96 1.45 10.35
N GLN A 10 -8.80 1.92 9.93
CA GLN A 10 -8.67 3.14 9.15
C GLN A 10 -8.60 2.84 7.65
N GLY A 11 -9.17 3.72 6.83
CA GLY A 11 -9.24 3.55 5.37
C GLY A 11 -10.46 2.74 4.90
N PRO A 12 -10.48 2.27 3.64
CA PRO A 12 -9.39 2.31 2.66
C PRO A 12 -9.14 3.70 2.08
N PHE A 13 -7.86 4.08 1.99
CA PHE A 13 -7.40 5.26 1.26
C PHE A 13 -6.91 4.87 -0.13
N LYS A 14 -7.35 5.61 -1.14
CA LYS A 14 -7.05 5.34 -2.54
C LYS A 14 -5.88 6.21 -3.03
N PHE A 15 -4.91 5.58 -3.66
CA PHE A 15 -3.75 6.22 -4.27
C PHE A 15 -3.63 5.79 -5.73
N SER A 16 -3.46 6.74 -6.65
CA SER A 16 -3.23 6.38 -8.06
C SER A 16 -1.81 5.85 -8.24
N HIS A 17 -1.59 4.95 -9.20
CA HIS A 17 -0.24 4.52 -9.57
C HIS A 17 0.66 5.71 -9.88
N VAL A 18 0.19 6.61 -10.75
CA VAL A 18 0.93 7.80 -11.19
C VAL A 18 1.33 8.70 -10.01
N SER A 19 0.46 8.88 -9.02
CA SER A 19 0.81 9.66 -7.83
C SER A 19 1.87 8.98 -6.97
N LEU A 20 1.79 7.66 -6.79
CA LEU A 20 2.76 6.93 -5.99
C LEU A 20 4.13 6.86 -6.67
N GLU A 21 4.17 6.75 -8.00
CA GLU A 21 5.39 6.83 -8.81
C GLU A 21 6.02 8.22 -8.70
N ARG A 22 5.23 9.29 -8.89
CA ARG A 22 5.69 10.67 -8.74
C ARG A 22 6.22 10.97 -7.34
N ASP A 23 5.58 10.45 -6.30
CA ASP A 23 5.97 10.68 -4.91
C ASP A 23 7.16 9.76 -4.49
N GLY A 24 7.63 8.89 -5.39
CA GLY A 24 8.75 7.97 -5.20
C GLY A 24 8.43 6.76 -4.31
N VAL A 25 7.14 6.53 -4.02
CA VAL A 25 6.69 5.33 -3.29
C VAL A 25 6.80 4.11 -4.20
N ILE A 26 6.41 4.22 -5.46
CA ILE A 26 6.76 3.23 -6.49
C ILE A 26 8.13 3.61 -7.04
N ALA A 27 9.12 2.76 -6.78
CA ALA A 27 10.48 2.92 -7.29
C ALA A 27 10.60 2.40 -8.73
N GLU A 28 9.95 1.27 -9.01
CA GLU A 28 9.94 0.65 -10.33
C GLU A 28 8.57 0.02 -10.61
N SER A 29 8.18 -0.04 -11.88
CA SER A 29 6.91 -0.64 -12.28
C SER A 29 7.01 -1.42 -13.58
N ASN A 30 6.60 -2.68 -13.51
CA ASN A 30 6.42 -3.57 -14.66
C ASN A 30 5.06 -3.37 -15.35
N VAL A 31 4.23 -2.46 -14.85
CA VAL A 31 2.95 -2.12 -15.46
C VAL A 31 3.19 -1.29 -16.72
N PRO A 32 2.67 -1.72 -17.90
CA PRO A 32 2.76 -0.94 -19.13
C PRO A 32 2.19 0.47 -18.96
N GLU A 33 2.86 1.48 -19.49
CA GLU A 33 2.51 2.90 -19.31
C GLU A 33 1.05 3.20 -19.67
N THR A 34 0.56 2.62 -20.77
CA THR A 34 -0.83 2.74 -21.23
C THR A 34 -1.88 2.24 -20.23
N ARG A 35 -1.49 1.38 -19.28
CA ARG A 35 -2.36 0.82 -18.24
C ARG A 35 -2.27 1.57 -16.92
N ARG A 36 -1.19 2.30 -16.66
CA ARG A 36 -0.92 2.96 -15.35
C ARG A 36 -2.02 3.92 -14.93
N ALA A 37 -2.60 4.67 -15.87
CA ALA A 37 -3.72 5.59 -15.60
C ALA A 37 -4.98 4.90 -15.02
N ASN A 38 -5.14 3.59 -15.27
CA ASN A 38 -6.24 2.79 -14.76
C ASN A 38 -5.86 1.98 -13.51
N ILE A 39 -4.61 2.05 -13.04
CA ILE A 39 -4.16 1.36 -11.84
C ILE A 39 -4.26 2.28 -10.62
N TYR A 40 -4.77 1.73 -9.53
CA TYR A 40 -4.75 2.38 -8.22
C TYR A 40 -4.55 1.36 -7.10
N PHE A 41 -4.03 1.84 -5.99
CA PHE A 41 -3.83 1.09 -4.77
C PHE A 41 -4.85 1.54 -3.73
N ASN A 42 -5.41 0.59 -2.99
CA ASN A 42 -6.15 0.84 -1.77
C ASN A 42 -5.30 0.38 -0.60
N ILE A 43 -5.13 1.25 0.39
CA ILE A 43 -4.42 0.90 1.63
C ILE A 43 -5.40 1.07 2.78
N ARG A 44 -5.53 0.06 3.64
CA ARG A 44 -6.31 0.11 4.88
C ARG A 44 -5.50 -0.43 6.04
N SER A 45 -5.81 -0.01 7.26
CA SER A 45 -5.20 -0.51 8.48
C SER A 45 -6.27 -1.16 9.36
N PRO A 46 -6.39 -2.49 9.38
CA PRO A 46 -7.38 -3.17 10.21
C PRO A 46 -7.05 -3.07 11.71
N LEU A 47 -5.76 -3.08 12.05
CA LEU A 47 -5.23 -2.88 13.40
C LEU A 47 -4.02 -1.93 13.34
N PRO A 48 -3.75 -1.14 14.40
CA PRO A 48 -2.55 -0.31 14.47
C PRO A 48 -1.28 -1.12 14.17
N GLY A 49 -0.42 -0.58 13.29
CA GLY A 49 0.81 -1.26 12.86
C GLY A 49 0.61 -2.38 11.82
N THR A 50 -0.63 -2.69 11.43
CA THR A 50 -0.92 -3.64 10.34
C THR A 50 -1.62 -2.92 9.19
N PHE A 51 -1.29 -3.31 7.97
CA PHE A 51 -1.82 -2.71 6.75
C PHE A 51 -2.16 -3.78 5.74
N ILE A 52 -3.19 -3.51 4.93
CA ILE A 52 -3.55 -4.31 3.77
C ILE A 52 -3.44 -3.39 2.57
N ILE A 53 -2.58 -3.75 1.61
CA ILE A 53 -2.42 -3.05 0.34
C ILE A 53 -3.05 -3.90 -0.76
N SER A 54 -4.01 -3.32 -1.47
CA SER A 54 -4.69 -3.98 -2.59
C SER A 54 -4.49 -3.19 -3.88
N LEU A 55 -4.02 -3.86 -4.93
CA LEU A 55 -3.83 -3.32 -6.27
C LEU A 55 -5.11 -3.53 -7.09
N HIS A 56 -5.62 -2.48 -7.72
CA HIS A 56 -6.84 -2.55 -8.53
C HIS A 56 -6.63 -1.99 -9.94
N TYR A 57 -7.35 -2.57 -10.90
CA TYR A 57 -7.55 -2.01 -12.23
C TYR A 57 -8.96 -1.43 -12.32
N LYS A 58 -9.07 -0.20 -12.82
CA LYS A 58 -10.35 0.50 -12.97
C LYS A 58 -11.30 -0.29 -13.88
N GLY A 59 -12.51 -0.54 -13.41
CA GLY A 59 -13.50 -1.37 -14.13
C GLY A 59 -13.41 -2.87 -13.84
N ARG A 60 -12.58 -3.31 -12.89
CA ARG A 60 -12.65 -4.66 -12.31
C ARG A 60 -13.13 -4.60 -10.87
N ASP A 61 -14.02 -5.52 -10.51
CA ASP A 61 -14.58 -5.58 -9.15
C ASP A 61 -13.59 -6.17 -8.14
N LYS A 62 -12.70 -7.06 -8.60
CA LYS A 62 -11.71 -7.74 -7.76
C LYS A 62 -10.35 -7.03 -7.82
N ALA A 63 -9.66 -7.00 -6.67
CA ALA A 63 -8.25 -6.64 -6.63
C ALA A 63 -7.43 -7.63 -7.48
N ILE A 64 -6.42 -7.10 -8.16
CA ILE A 64 -5.43 -7.90 -8.90
C ILE A 64 -4.52 -8.62 -7.91
N LEU A 65 -4.13 -7.92 -6.84
CA LEU A 65 -3.26 -8.40 -5.79
C LEU A 65 -3.68 -7.76 -4.47
N GLU A 66 -3.53 -8.51 -3.39
CA GLU A 66 -3.70 -8.04 -2.01
C GLU A 66 -2.54 -8.59 -1.18
N MET A 67 -1.95 -7.74 -0.35
CA MET A 67 -0.85 -8.11 0.54
C MET A 67 -1.06 -7.52 1.93
N ASP A 68 -0.90 -8.36 2.95
CA ASP A 68 -0.79 -7.95 4.33
C ASP A 68 0.65 -7.49 4.64
N LEU A 69 0.77 -6.35 5.30
CA LEU A 69 2.04 -5.77 5.74
C LEU A 69 1.97 -5.43 7.23
N LYS A 70 3.09 -5.63 7.91
CA LYS A 70 3.31 -5.11 9.26
C LYS A 70 4.32 -3.97 9.21
N LEU A 71 4.08 -2.94 10.02
CA LEU A 71 4.98 -1.81 10.13
C LEU A 71 6.36 -2.25 10.63
N ASP A 72 6.39 -3.17 11.59
CA ASP A 72 7.62 -3.68 12.19
C ASP A 72 8.51 -4.36 11.13
N ASP A 73 7.94 -5.20 10.26
CA ASP A 73 8.65 -5.86 9.17
C ASP A 73 9.24 -4.84 8.16
N LEU A 74 8.54 -3.72 7.92
CA LEU A 74 9.05 -2.64 7.06
C LEU A 74 10.20 -1.88 7.74
N LEU A 75 10.09 -1.63 9.05
CA LEU A 75 11.14 -0.98 9.84
C LEU A 75 12.39 -1.85 9.94
N GLU A 76 12.24 -3.16 10.11
CA GLU A 76 13.34 -4.13 10.08
C GLU A 76 14.05 -4.10 8.71
N LYS A 77 13.31 -4.16 7.61
CA LYS A 77 13.86 -3.99 6.25
C LYS A 77 14.64 -2.68 6.10
N GLN A 78 14.09 -1.58 6.60
CA GLN A 78 14.77 -0.29 6.55
C GLN A 78 16.09 -0.31 7.34
N GLN A 79 16.11 -0.94 8.50
CA GLN A 79 17.31 -1.09 9.34
C GLN A 79 18.37 -1.96 8.68
N ASP A 80 17.97 -3.04 8.02
CA ASP A 80 18.85 -3.94 7.27
C ASP A 80 19.36 -3.35 5.95
N GLY A 81 18.96 -2.11 5.62
CA GLY A 81 19.33 -1.45 4.37
C GLY A 81 18.57 -1.96 3.14
N VAL A 82 17.51 -2.75 3.34
CA VAL A 82 16.62 -3.19 2.27
C VAL A 82 15.71 -2.03 1.85
N GLN A 83 15.97 -1.49 0.66
CA GLN A 83 15.29 -0.28 0.19
C GLN A 83 14.00 -0.55 -0.59
N MET A 84 13.79 -1.79 -1.05
CA MET A 84 12.68 -2.14 -1.95
C MET A 84 11.84 -3.29 -1.41
N LEU A 85 10.54 -3.19 -1.62
CA LEU A 85 9.54 -4.24 -1.38
C LEU A 85 8.94 -4.65 -2.73
N ASP A 86 9.05 -5.94 -3.06
CA ASP A 86 8.53 -6.50 -4.31
C ASP A 86 7.06 -6.92 -4.17
N LEU A 87 6.22 -6.44 -5.09
CA LEU A 87 4.79 -6.76 -5.22
C LEU A 87 4.45 -7.33 -6.61
N GLU A 88 5.39 -8.00 -7.28
CA GLU A 88 5.30 -8.60 -8.63
C GLU A 88 5.18 -7.57 -9.78
N TYR A 89 4.22 -6.65 -9.67
CA TYR A 89 3.93 -5.62 -10.68
C TYR A 89 4.65 -4.28 -10.42
N VAL A 90 5.05 -4.05 -9.16
CA VAL A 90 5.75 -2.84 -8.72
C VAL A 90 6.76 -3.17 -7.64
N HIS A 91 7.85 -2.41 -7.61
CA HIS A 91 8.75 -2.33 -6.47
C HIS A 91 8.44 -1.05 -5.69
N LEU A 92 8.14 -1.18 -4.40
CA LEU A 92 7.89 -0.04 -3.54
C LEU A 92 9.14 0.32 -2.75
N ASN A 93 9.46 1.61 -2.66
CA ASN A 93 10.53 2.07 -1.79
C ASN A 93 10.09 1.98 -0.33
N VAL A 94 10.79 1.19 0.49
CA VAL A 94 10.44 0.90 1.90
C VAL A 94 10.34 2.18 2.72
N GLY A 95 11.33 3.07 2.63
CA GLY A 95 11.33 4.32 3.41
C GLY A 95 10.19 5.27 3.01
N LYS A 96 9.93 5.42 1.72
CA LYS A 96 8.82 6.24 1.20
C LYS A 96 7.46 5.63 1.54
N LEU A 97 7.33 4.31 1.52
CA LEU A 97 6.13 3.61 1.95
C LEU A 97 5.86 3.83 3.44
N ILE A 98 6.85 3.65 4.32
CA ILE A 98 6.72 3.94 5.76
C ILE A 98 6.28 5.39 5.98
N HIS A 99 6.88 6.34 5.26
CA HIS A 99 6.49 7.74 5.34
C HIS A 99 5.03 7.97 4.90
N LEU A 100 4.59 7.35 3.79
CA LEU A 100 3.20 7.41 3.31
C LEU A 100 2.22 6.84 4.36
N LEU A 101 2.55 5.69 4.95
CA LEU A 101 1.71 5.03 5.95
C LEU A 101 1.58 5.91 7.20
N ASN A 102 2.69 6.42 7.73
CA ASN A 102 2.68 7.32 8.88
C ASN A 102 1.88 8.60 8.59
N ARG A 103 2.10 9.25 7.44
CA ARG A 103 1.38 10.47 7.07
C ARG A 103 -0.12 10.24 6.91
N THR A 104 -0.52 9.08 6.41
CA THR A 104 -1.93 8.76 6.13
C THR A 104 -2.68 8.31 7.38
N PHE A 105 -2.07 7.44 8.19
CA PHE A 105 -2.76 6.70 9.25
C PHE A 105 -2.37 7.13 10.67
N ASN A 106 -1.26 7.85 10.85
CA ASN A 106 -0.80 8.31 12.15
C ASN A 106 -1.22 9.76 12.46
N LYS A 107 -2.24 10.28 11.76
CA LYS A 107 -2.83 11.58 12.10
C LYS A 107 -3.68 11.42 13.37
N ARG A 108 -3.08 11.82 14.49
CA ARG A 108 -3.80 12.16 15.73
C ARG A 108 -4.66 13.39 15.52
#